data_AF-A0A959BKV0-F1
#
_entry.id   AF-A0A959BKV0-F1
#
_cell.length_a   1.000
_cell.length_b   1.000
_cell.length_c   1.000
_cell.angle_alpha   90.00
_cell.angle_beta   90.00
_cell.angle_gamma   90.00
#
_symmetry.space_group_name_H-M   'P 1'
#
loop_
_entity.id
_entity.type
_entity.pdbx_description
1 polymer ?
#
loop_
_entity_poly.entity_id
_entity_poly.type
_entity_poly.pdbx_seq_one_letter_code
_entity_poly.pdbx_strand_id
1 'polypeptide(L)'
;KLPQVVERHRAGKDEAAFATMTRLTHFFGKGIAEVINILDPDVVVLGGGLGNIGLLYTDGVAVAKQFVFNNSLQTKFLKPRLGDSAGVFGAALLVR
;
A
#
# COMPACT_ATOMS: atom_id res chain seq x y z
N LYS A 1 -16.83 7.59 3.56
CA LYS A 1 -15.77 7.50 2.52
C LYS A 1 -14.43 7.18 3.18
N LEU A 2 -13.48 6.53 2.48
CA LEU A 2 -12.20 6.08 3.07
C LEU A 2 -11.43 7.17 3.84
N PRO A 3 -11.29 8.42 3.35
CA PRO A 3 -10.60 9.48 4.10
C PRO A 3 -11.23 9.76 5.48
N GLN A 4 -12.56 9.69 5.58
CA GLN A 4 -13.26 9.89 6.86
C GLN A 4 -13.00 8.73 7.82
N VAL A 5 -12.90 7.50 7.32
CA VAL A 5 -12.57 6.32 8.14
C VAL A 5 -11.15 6.43 8.68
N VAL A 6 -10.19 6.84 7.84
CA VAL A 6 -8.80 7.08 8.26
C VAL A 6 -8.75 8.14 9.36
N GLU A 7 -9.51 9.21 9.23
CA GLU A 7 -9.52 10.28 10.23
C GLU A 7 -10.13 9.84 11.55
N ARG A 8 -11.26 9.12 11.51
CA ARG A 8 -11.88 8.56 12.72
C ARG A 8 -11.00 7.51 13.40
N HIS A 9 -10.28 6.71 12.62
CA HIS A 9 -9.26 5.80 13.13
C HIS A 9 -8.17 6.57 13.87
N ARG A 10 -7.63 7.65 13.29
CA ARG A 10 -6.61 8.49 13.92
C ARG A 10 -7.10 9.16 15.21
N ALA A 11 -8.38 9.52 15.28
CA ALA A 11 -8.98 10.08 16.50
C ALA A 11 -9.11 9.06 17.66
N GLY A 12 -8.93 7.75 17.39
CA GLY A 12 -8.73 6.72 18.42
C GLY A 12 -9.97 6.31 19.22
N LYS A 13 -11.18 6.69 18.79
CA LYS A 13 -12.44 6.43 19.54
C LYS A 13 -13.54 5.76 18.72
N ASP A 14 -13.25 5.35 17.50
CA ASP A 14 -14.22 4.70 16.59
C ASP A 14 -13.79 3.25 16.35
N GLU A 15 -14.45 2.31 17.03
CA GLU A 15 -14.20 0.88 16.92
C GLU A 15 -14.47 0.34 15.51
N ALA A 16 -15.50 0.86 14.82
CA ALA A 16 -15.80 0.47 13.45
C ALA A 16 -14.72 0.96 12.48
N ALA A 17 -14.17 2.15 12.73
CA ALA A 17 -13.02 2.65 11.97
C ALA A 17 -11.77 1.80 12.23
N PHE A 18 -11.52 1.39 13.48
CA PHE A 18 -10.43 0.46 13.82
C PHE A 18 -10.56 -0.86 13.07
N ALA A 19 -11.70 -1.54 13.21
CA ALA A 19 -11.97 -2.79 12.51
C ALA A 19 -11.84 -2.68 10.99
N THR A 20 -12.28 -1.54 10.41
CA THR A 20 -12.14 -1.29 8.98
C THR A 20 -10.68 -1.13 8.54
N MET A 21 -9.87 -0.41 9.31
CA MET A 21 -8.45 -0.22 8.99
C MET A 21 -7.64 -1.50 9.20
N THR A 22 -7.92 -2.28 10.25
CA THR A 22 -7.33 -3.61 10.43
C THR A 22 -7.66 -4.54 9.28
N ARG A 23 -8.92 -4.54 8.81
CA ARG A 23 -9.33 -5.33 7.64
C ARG A 23 -8.61 -4.87 6.37
N LEU A 24 -8.47 -3.56 6.18
CA LEU A 24 -7.74 -3.00 5.04
C LEU A 24 -6.28 -3.46 5.02
N THR A 25 -5.54 -3.30 6.13
CA THR A 25 -4.13 -3.68 6.20
C THR A 25 -3.94 -5.18 6.05
N HIS A 26 -4.84 -5.99 6.63
CA HIS A 26 -4.82 -7.44 6.48
C HIS A 26 -4.93 -7.89 5.01
N PHE A 27 -5.97 -7.45 4.31
CA PHE A 27 -6.19 -7.86 2.91
C PHE A 27 -5.19 -7.22 1.95
N PHE A 28 -4.72 -5.99 2.23
CA PHE A 28 -3.61 -5.40 1.49
C PHE A 28 -2.35 -6.26 1.60
N GLY A 29 -1.94 -6.59 2.83
CA GLY A 29 -0.73 -7.38 3.07
C GLY A 29 -0.80 -8.75 2.42
N LYS A 30 -1.94 -9.45 2.54
CA LYS A 30 -2.17 -10.73 1.87
C LYS A 30 -2.10 -10.61 0.34
N GLY A 31 -2.78 -9.63 -0.24
CA GLY A 31 -2.82 -9.46 -1.69
C GLY A 31 -1.46 -9.07 -2.29
N ILE A 32 -0.73 -8.15 -1.64
CA ILE A 32 0.56 -7.72 -2.15
C ILE A 32 1.64 -8.78 -1.97
N ALA A 33 1.55 -9.61 -0.94
CA ALA A 33 2.47 -10.72 -0.74
C ALA A 33 2.42 -11.74 -1.89
N GLU A 34 1.22 -12.04 -2.43
CA GLU A 34 1.10 -12.88 -3.62
C GLU A 34 1.80 -12.29 -4.84
N VAL A 35 1.63 -10.98 -5.07
CA VAL A 35 2.32 -10.28 -6.16
C VAL A 35 3.84 -10.32 -5.97
N ILE A 36 4.32 -10.13 -4.73
CA ILE A 36 5.74 -10.22 -4.39
C ILE A 36 6.27 -11.65 -4.60
N ASN A 37 5.52 -12.68 -4.18
CA ASN A 37 5.93 -14.07 -4.35
C ASN A 37 6.06 -14.47 -5.84
N ILE A 38 5.26 -13.86 -6.72
CA ILE A 38 5.28 -14.16 -8.16
C ILE A 38 6.37 -13.36 -8.89
N LEU A 39 6.52 -12.07 -8.58
CA LEU A 39 7.35 -11.14 -9.35
C LEU A 39 8.73 -10.85 -8.72
N ASP A 40 8.88 -11.09 -7.43
CA ASP A 40 10.05 -10.72 -6.60
C ASP A 40 10.61 -9.32 -6.87
N PRO A 41 9.79 -8.24 -6.73
CA PRO A 41 10.23 -6.90 -7.08
C PRO A 41 11.12 -6.27 -6.00
N ASP A 42 12.12 -5.50 -6.42
CA ASP A 42 12.90 -4.64 -5.53
C ASP A 42 12.05 -3.53 -4.89
N VAL A 43 11.06 -3.02 -5.62
CA VAL A 43 10.26 -1.85 -5.24
C VAL A 43 8.79 -2.02 -5.62
N VAL A 44 7.91 -1.70 -4.68
CA VAL A 44 6.46 -1.51 -4.89
C VAL A 44 6.12 -0.03 -4.64
N VAL A 45 5.57 0.64 -5.65
CA VAL A 45 5.12 2.04 -5.54
C VAL A 45 3.60 2.08 -5.36
N LEU A 46 3.13 2.61 -4.22
CA LEU A 46 1.70 2.70 -3.93
C LEU A 46 1.10 3.99 -4.52
N GLY A 47 0.42 3.87 -5.64
CA GLY A 47 -0.22 4.98 -6.35
C GLY A 47 -1.60 5.39 -5.80
N GLY A 48 -2.09 6.52 -6.33
CA GLY A 48 -3.45 7.01 -6.08
C GLY A 48 -3.75 7.32 -4.60
N GLY A 49 -5.03 7.27 -4.24
CA GLY A 49 -5.49 7.59 -2.89
C GLY A 49 -4.96 6.65 -1.79
N LEU A 50 -4.52 5.44 -2.16
CA LEU A 50 -3.95 4.46 -1.23
C LEU A 50 -2.56 4.87 -0.74
N GLY A 51 -1.73 5.49 -1.58
CA GLY A 51 -0.40 5.98 -1.19
C GLY A 51 -0.43 7.06 -0.10
N ASN A 52 -1.60 7.62 0.21
CA ASN A 52 -1.78 8.58 1.30
C ASN A 52 -2.05 7.91 2.67
N ILE A 53 -2.27 6.59 2.69
CA ILE A 53 -2.58 5.84 3.91
C ILE A 53 -1.27 5.33 4.53
N GLY A 54 -0.77 6.05 5.54
CA GLY A 54 0.48 5.71 6.24
C GLY A 54 0.52 4.27 6.77
N LEU A 55 -0.61 3.75 7.24
CA LEU A 55 -0.73 2.38 7.77
C LEU A 55 -0.36 1.29 6.75
N LEU A 56 -0.47 1.56 5.44
CA LEU A 56 -0.06 0.58 4.44
C LEU A 56 1.46 0.40 4.39
N TYR A 57 2.23 1.43 4.76
CA TYR A 57 3.69 1.40 4.82
C TYR A 57 4.22 0.83 6.14
N THR A 58 3.38 0.77 7.18
CA THR A 58 3.72 0.16 8.47
C THR A 58 3.06 -1.21 8.59
N ASP A 59 1.79 -1.23 8.97
CA ASP A 59 1.02 -2.41 9.33
C ASP A 59 0.75 -3.28 8.10
N GLY A 60 0.50 -2.64 6.95
CA GLY A 60 0.35 -3.34 5.68
C GLY A 60 1.60 -4.13 5.29
N VAL A 61 2.79 -3.53 5.45
CA VAL A 61 4.08 -4.21 5.22
C VAL A 61 4.33 -5.30 6.26
N ALA A 62 4.00 -5.03 7.53
CA ALA A 62 4.12 -6.02 8.59
C ALA A 62 3.25 -7.26 8.33
N VAL A 63 2.01 -7.07 7.84
CA VAL A 63 1.12 -8.15 7.41
C VAL A 63 1.70 -8.83 6.16
N ALA A 64 2.15 -8.09 5.15
CA ALA A 64 2.71 -8.68 3.93
C ALA A 64 3.86 -9.63 4.24
N LYS A 65 4.72 -9.27 5.19
CA LYS A 65 5.84 -10.11 5.67
C LYS A 65 5.38 -11.48 6.20
N GLN A 66 4.15 -11.62 6.67
CA GLN A 66 3.60 -12.90 7.17
C GLN A 66 3.16 -13.83 6.05
N PHE A 67 2.92 -13.30 4.84
CA PHE A 67 2.39 -14.04 3.69
C PHE A 67 3.41 -14.23 2.57
N VAL A 68 4.57 -13.59 2.63
CA VAL A 68 5.65 -13.87 1.68
C VAL A 68 6.31 -15.21 1.98
N PHE A 69 6.68 -15.94 0.94
CA PHE A 69 7.29 -17.26 1.05
C PHE A 69 8.70 -17.22 1.66
N ASN A 70 9.46 -16.16 1.38
CA ASN A 70 10.82 -15.99 1.85
C ASN A 70 10.89 -15.57 3.32
N ASN A 71 11.97 -15.98 4.01
CA ASN A 71 12.23 -15.61 5.41
C ASN A 71 12.41 -14.10 5.65
N SER A 72 12.58 -13.31 4.58
CA SER A 72 12.72 -11.86 4.66
C SER A 72 12.03 -11.17 3.49
N LEU A 73 11.37 -10.04 3.79
CA LEU A 73 10.81 -9.13 2.81
C LEU A 73 11.79 -7.97 2.58
N GLN A 74 12.48 -7.96 1.43
CA GLN A 74 13.43 -6.90 1.05
C GLN A 74 12.80 -5.83 0.14
N THR A 75 11.66 -6.14 -0.48
CA THR A 75 10.90 -5.23 -1.33
C THR A 75 10.59 -3.92 -0.60
N LYS A 76 10.97 -2.79 -1.20
CA LYS A 76 10.74 -1.45 -0.65
C LYS A 76 9.38 -0.91 -1.06
N PHE A 77 8.61 -0.39 -0.11
CA PHE A 77 7.32 0.24 -0.37
C PHE A 77 7.49 1.77 -0.41
N LEU A 78 7.24 2.38 -1.58
CA LEU A 78 7.51 3.80 -1.83
C LEU A 78 6.26 4.60 -2.24
N LYS A 79 6.34 5.92 -2.09
CA LYS A 79 5.36 6.87 -2.64
C LYS A 79 5.76 7.29 -4.06
N PRO A 80 4.79 7.51 -4.96
CA PRO A 80 5.08 8.01 -6.30
C PRO A 80 5.58 9.45 -6.23
N ARG A 81 6.69 9.75 -6.93
CA ARG A 81 7.24 11.11 -7.01
C ARG A 81 6.53 12.00 -8.03
N LEU A 82 5.99 11.40 -9.10
CA LEU A 82 5.43 12.15 -10.23
C LEU A 82 3.97 12.59 -10.03
N GLY A 83 3.32 12.11 -8.97
CA GLY A 83 1.94 12.46 -8.64
C GLY A 83 0.97 12.27 -9.81
N ASP A 84 0.02 13.20 -9.94
CA ASP A 84 -1.03 13.15 -10.96
C ASP A 84 -0.49 13.31 -12.39
N SER A 85 0.70 13.89 -12.55
CA SER A 85 1.36 14.04 -13.85
C SER A 85 1.97 12.75 -14.38
N ALA A 86 2.03 11.68 -13.59
CA ALA A 86 2.67 10.41 -13.96
C ALA A 86 2.13 9.83 -15.29
N GLY A 87 0.83 10.00 -15.57
CA GLY A 87 0.23 9.53 -16.81
C GLY A 87 0.78 10.23 -18.05
N VAL A 88 0.98 11.55 -17.99
CA VAL A 88 1.54 12.34 -19.10
C VAL A 88 3.00 11.96 -19.36
N PHE A 89 3.80 11.82 -18.29
CA PHE A 89 5.18 11.35 -18.43
C PHE A 89 5.25 9.95 -19.03
N GLY A 90 4.38 9.04 -18.59
CA GLY A 90 4.28 7.69 -19.15
C GLY A 90 3.96 7.71 -20.65
N ALA A 91 2.96 8.49 -21.06
CA ALA A 91 2.58 8.62 -22.46
C ALA A 91 3.72 9.18 -23.33
N ALA A 92 4.43 10.21 -22.84
CA ALA A 92 5.57 10.79 -23.55
C ALA A 92 6.74 9.80 -23.69
N LEU A 93 6.93 8.89 -22.75
CA LEU A 93 7.97 7.87 -22.80
C LEU A 93 7.64 6.69 -23.74
N LEU A 94 6.37 6.42 -24.02
CA LEU A 94 5.96 5.35 -24.96
C LEU A 94 6.24 5.68 -26.42
N VAL A 95 6.36 6.97 -26.76
CA VAL A 95 6.61 7.45 -28.13
C VAL A 95 8.07 7.84 -28.37
N ARG A 96 8.96 7.58 -27.41
CA ARG A 96 10.41 7.66 -27.59
C ARG A 96 10.96 6.35 -28.12
#